data_AF-A0A1V1PBG1-F1
#
_entry.id   AF-A0A1V1PBG1-F1
#
_cell.length_a   1.000
_cell.length_b   1.000
_cell.length_c   1.000
_cell.angle_alpha   90.00
_cell.angle_beta   90.00
_cell.angle_gamma   90.00
#
_symmetry.space_group_name_H-M   'P 1'
#
loop_
_entity.id
_entity.type
_entity.pdbx_description
1 polymer ?
#
loop_
_entity_poly.entity_id
_entity_poly.type
_entity_poly.pdbx_seq_one_letter_code
_entity_poly.pdbx_strand_id
1 'polypeptide(L)'
;MVLKNAWHHVHLNTKTGQNTYIITAFNDKNQPGKAKKGQFNIRKKAEPPVNITKVEVNPSKGKTGDLFHFSATTNRPANRVKLVIGDTTYDMAGKDTRWHTQLNGYEPGDIQYYIAAFNQSGFAGMIQTGLFTVIPPVDLPKPVVFQARTFIPLPPEDRFMIHDNGTITDKSTNLMWTKAPKTIPETYDAAIHYCQNLNINGFQNWRLPTIDEWKLLIDQSQQNPALPKGHSFESVRTGIGYWSKTTHRFGPQYKYQMKLWYGKVGYMNKSQRALIWPVRYAGFD
;
A
#
# COMPACT_ATOMS: atom_id res chain seq x y z
N MET A 1 80.30 -17.51 -7.98
CA MET A 1 80.96 -16.80 -9.12
C MET A 1 79.93 -15.84 -9.71
N VAL A 2 79.96 -14.55 -9.34
CA VAL A 2 79.02 -13.55 -9.89
C VAL A 2 79.52 -13.17 -11.27
N LEU A 3 78.72 -13.42 -12.30
CA LEU A 3 79.04 -13.01 -13.67
C LEU A 3 79.19 -11.48 -13.72
N LYS A 4 80.39 -10.96 -14.03
CA LYS A 4 80.72 -9.52 -14.13
C LYS A 4 79.97 -8.75 -15.25
N ASN A 5 79.02 -9.39 -15.93
CA ASN A 5 78.39 -8.87 -17.15
C ASN A 5 76.86 -8.69 -17.03
N ALA A 6 76.32 -8.60 -15.81
CA ALA A 6 74.89 -8.41 -15.59
C ALA A 6 74.58 -6.98 -15.12
N TRP A 7 73.72 -6.28 -15.86
CA TRP A 7 73.19 -4.96 -15.51
C TRP A 7 71.73 -5.11 -15.09
N HIS A 8 71.35 -4.46 -13.98
CA HIS A 8 69.98 -4.44 -13.49
C HIS A 8 69.46 -3.00 -13.52
N HIS A 9 68.26 -2.82 -14.06
CA HIS A 9 67.57 -1.53 -14.07
C HIS A 9 66.11 -1.75 -13.66
N VAL A 10 65.63 -0.93 -12.73
CA VAL A 10 64.25 -0.95 -12.26
C VAL A 10 63.61 0.38 -12.63
N HIS A 11 62.49 0.30 -13.34
CA HIS A 11 61.69 1.47 -13.70
C HIS A 11 60.22 1.21 -13.35
N LEU A 12 59.58 2.17 -12.69
CA LEU A 12 58.16 2.10 -12.39
C LEU A 12 57.37 2.52 -13.63
N ASN A 13 56.67 1.58 -14.25
CA ASN A 13 55.75 1.86 -15.36
C ASN A 13 54.30 1.63 -14.92
N THR A 14 53.42 2.61 -15.13
CA THR A 14 51.99 2.56 -14.78
C THR A 14 51.07 2.38 -15.99
N LYS A 15 51.62 2.36 -17.22
CA LYS A 15 50.86 2.20 -18.45
C LYS A 15 50.35 0.76 -18.57
N THR A 16 49.04 0.57 -18.46
CA THR A 16 48.41 -0.74 -18.63
C THR A 16 48.43 -1.21 -20.08
N GLY A 17 48.37 -2.52 -20.30
CA GLY A 17 48.46 -3.16 -21.61
C GLY A 17 49.86 -3.63 -21.98
N GLN A 18 50.08 -3.89 -23.27
CA GLN A 18 51.35 -4.34 -23.81
C GLN A 18 52.33 -3.18 -23.90
N ASN A 19 53.43 -3.31 -23.15
CA ASN A 19 54.53 -2.37 -23.14
C ASN A 19 55.73 -3.01 -23.81
N THR A 20 56.45 -2.22 -24.60
CA THR A 20 57.67 -2.65 -25.28
C THR A 20 58.85 -1.91 -24.68
N TYR A 21 59.98 -2.61 -24.51
CA TYR A 21 61.25 -1.98 -24.14
C TYR A 21 62.34 -2.38 -25.13
N ILE A 22 63.36 -1.54 -25.23
CA ILE A 22 64.52 -1.77 -26.10
C ILE A 22 65.78 -1.63 -25.24
N ILE A 23 66.66 -2.63 -25.27
CA ILE A 23 67.96 -2.59 -24.60
C ILE A 23 69.04 -2.55 -25.67
N THR A 24 69.92 -1.56 -25.58
CA THR A 24 71.11 -1.41 -26.44
C THR A 24 72.33 -1.28 -25.53
N ALA A 25 73.31 -2.16 -25.70
CA ALA A 25 74.60 -2.04 -25.03
C ALA A 25 75.53 -1.15 -25.85
N PHE A 26 76.35 -0.33 -25.21
CA PHE A 26 77.36 0.50 -25.87
C PHE A 26 78.75 0.05 -25.40
N ASN A 27 79.72 0.06 -26.32
CA ASN A 27 81.12 -0.21 -25.96
C ASN A 27 81.80 1.05 -25.35
N ASP A 28 83.07 0.92 -24.98
CA ASP A 28 83.93 1.99 -24.44
C ASP A 28 84.09 3.20 -25.37
N LYS A 29 83.90 3.00 -26.68
CA LYS A 29 83.88 4.06 -27.71
C LYS A 29 82.48 4.61 -27.98
N ASN A 30 81.52 4.32 -27.10
CA ASN A 30 80.11 4.74 -27.21
C ASN A 30 79.42 4.27 -28.50
N GLN A 31 79.85 3.15 -29.08
CA GLN A 31 79.22 2.54 -30.26
C GLN A 31 78.16 1.54 -29.83
N PRO A 32 76.94 1.59 -30.41
CA PRO A 32 75.86 0.69 -30.04
C PRO A 32 76.07 -0.72 -30.61
N GLY A 33 75.81 -1.72 -29.79
CA GLY A 33 75.58 -3.09 -30.21
C GLY A 33 74.16 -3.32 -30.75
N LYS A 34 73.85 -4.56 -31.11
CA LYS A 34 72.51 -4.93 -31.62
C LYS A 34 71.46 -4.74 -30.52
N ALA A 35 70.47 -3.88 -30.80
CA ALA A 35 69.34 -3.66 -29.91
C ALA A 35 68.50 -4.93 -29.74
N LYS A 36 68.11 -5.23 -28.50
CA LYS A 36 67.14 -6.29 -28.18
C LYS A 36 65.81 -5.65 -27.77
N LYS A 37 64.73 -6.05 -28.45
CA LYS A 37 63.37 -5.66 -28.09
C LYS A 37 62.78 -6.72 -27.17
N GLY A 38 62.11 -6.29 -26.12
CA GLY A 38 61.31 -7.14 -25.25
C GLY A 38 59.95 -6.53 -25.02
N GLN A 39 59.04 -7.33 -24.47
CA GLN A 39 57.68 -6.91 -24.19
C GLN A 39 57.26 -7.43 -22.83
N PHE A 40 56.40 -6.67 -22.15
CA PHE A 40 55.74 -7.08 -20.93
C PHE A 40 54.33 -6.51 -20.88
N ASN A 41 53.44 -7.19 -20.17
CA ASN A 41 52.06 -6.78 -20.03
C ASN A 41 51.81 -6.31 -18.60
N ILE A 42 51.37 -5.06 -18.42
CA ILE A 42 50.86 -4.59 -17.13
C ILE A 42 49.36 -4.74 -17.15
N ARG A 43 48.81 -5.56 -16.25
CA ARG A 43 47.37 -5.69 -16.07
C ARG A 43 46.93 -4.82 -14.89
N LYS A 44 45.82 -4.09 -15.04
CA LYS A 44 45.16 -3.47 -13.89
C LYS A 44 44.78 -4.60 -12.92
N LYS A 45 45.17 -4.48 -11.65
CA LYS A 45 44.76 -5.45 -10.63
C LYS A 45 43.23 -5.45 -10.57
N ALA A 46 42.61 -6.59 -10.82
CA ALA A 46 41.16 -6.72 -10.71
C ALA A 46 40.76 -6.46 -9.25
N GLU A 47 39.90 -5.47 -9.03
CA GLU A 47 39.32 -5.23 -7.72
C GLU A 47 38.32 -6.35 -7.41
N PRO A 48 38.33 -6.91 -6.19
CA PRO A 48 37.36 -7.92 -5.83
C PRO A 48 35.94 -7.35 -5.92
N PRO A 49 34.93 -8.20 -6.22
CA PRO A 49 33.54 -7.79 -6.16
C PRO A 49 33.15 -7.43 -4.72
N VAL A 50 32.22 -6.47 -4.59
CA VAL A 50 31.62 -6.10 -3.30
C VAL A 50 30.30 -6.85 -3.17
N ASN A 51 30.16 -7.64 -2.11
CA ASN A 51 28.97 -8.47 -1.90
C ASN A 51 28.12 -7.89 -0.78
N ILE A 52 26.80 -8.01 -0.94
CA ILE A 52 25.81 -7.69 0.07
C ILE A 52 25.80 -8.83 1.11
N THR A 53 25.96 -8.49 2.38
CA THR A 53 25.97 -9.43 3.52
C THR A 53 24.65 -9.45 4.29
N LYS A 54 23.90 -8.35 4.26
CA LYS A 54 22.61 -8.21 4.94
C LYS A 54 21.70 -7.29 4.14
N VAL A 55 20.42 -7.62 4.05
CA VAL A 55 19.37 -6.77 3.50
C VAL A 55 18.17 -6.83 4.41
N GLU A 56 17.56 -5.68 4.68
CA GLU A 56 16.33 -5.59 5.45
C GLU A 56 15.36 -4.63 4.76
N VAL A 57 14.07 -4.95 4.85
CA VAL A 57 12.97 -4.09 4.42
C VAL A 57 12.01 -3.92 5.59
N ASN A 58 11.70 -2.68 5.94
CA ASN A 58 10.84 -2.35 7.08
C ASN A 58 9.77 -1.30 6.69
N PRO A 59 8.47 -1.62 6.83
CA PRO A 59 7.94 -2.93 7.21
C PRO A 59 8.16 -3.97 6.11
N SER A 60 8.30 -5.26 6.44
CA SER A 60 8.30 -6.33 5.42
C SER A 60 6.90 -6.60 4.85
N LYS A 61 5.86 -6.10 5.53
CA LYS A 61 4.47 -6.15 5.11
C LYS A 61 3.77 -4.83 5.49
N GLY A 62 3.37 -4.04 4.51
CA GLY A 62 2.74 -2.72 4.69
C GLY A 62 1.49 -2.58 3.81
N LYS A 63 0.70 -1.52 3.98
CA LYS A 63 -0.48 -1.21 3.17
C LYS A 63 -0.11 -0.38 1.94
N THR A 64 -0.96 -0.36 0.92
CA THR A 64 -0.79 0.55 -0.23
C THR A 64 -0.63 2.00 0.24
N GLY A 65 0.44 2.65 -0.23
CA GLY A 65 0.81 4.01 0.16
C GLY A 65 1.78 4.10 1.35
N ASP A 66 2.02 3.00 2.08
CA ASP A 66 3.02 2.98 3.15
C ASP A 66 4.44 3.19 2.60
N LEU A 67 5.31 3.73 3.46
CA LEU A 67 6.72 3.97 3.17
C LEU A 67 7.57 2.78 3.62
N PHE A 68 8.30 2.18 2.69
CA PHE A 68 9.17 1.03 2.92
C PHE A 68 10.63 1.47 2.99
N HIS A 69 11.31 1.12 4.08
CA HIS A 69 12.72 1.41 4.32
C HIS A 69 13.55 0.20 3.95
N PHE A 70 14.36 0.32 2.91
CA PHE A 70 15.33 -0.70 2.53
C PHE A 70 16.67 -0.33 3.12
N SER A 71 17.34 -1.30 3.76
CA SER A 71 18.71 -1.16 4.22
C SER A 71 19.55 -2.33 3.73
N ALA A 72 20.84 -2.08 3.48
CA ALA A 72 21.78 -3.08 3.05
C ALA A 72 23.15 -2.86 3.68
N THR A 73 23.82 -3.96 4.02
CA THR A 73 25.20 -3.99 4.47
C THR A 73 26.07 -4.72 3.44
N THR A 74 27.24 -4.19 3.15
CA THR A 74 28.23 -4.81 2.25
C THR A 74 29.45 -5.31 3.03
N ASN A 75 30.14 -6.31 2.49
CA ASN A 75 31.34 -6.89 3.13
C ASN A 75 32.56 -5.95 3.10
N ARG A 76 32.55 -4.92 2.23
CA ARG A 76 33.62 -3.94 1.99
C ARG A 76 33.00 -2.64 1.49
N PRO A 77 33.71 -1.50 1.55
CA PRO A 77 33.22 -0.25 0.98
C PRO A 77 32.78 -0.42 -0.48
N ALA A 78 31.52 -0.09 -0.76
CA ALA A 78 30.98 -0.10 -2.11
C ALA A 78 31.07 1.31 -2.74
N ASN A 79 31.16 1.36 -4.07
CA ASN A 79 31.04 2.61 -4.82
C ASN A 79 29.58 3.07 -4.89
N ARG A 80 28.67 2.11 -5.10
CA ARG A 80 27.22 2.31 -5.11
C ARG A 80 26.51 0.99 -4.82
N VAL A 81 25.27 1.08 -4.36
CA VAL A 81 24.36 -0.05 -4.24
C VAL A 81 23.07 0.29 -4.98
N LYS A 82 22.59 -0.64 -5.81
CA LYS A 82 21.36 -0.48 -6.58
C LYS A 82 20.32 -1.48 -6.13
N LEU A 83 19.11 -1.00 -5.91
CA LEU A 83 17.91 -1.78 -5.64
C LEU A 83 17.04 -1.78 -6.91
N VAL A 84 16.57 -2.95 -7.33
CA VAL A 84 15.74 -3.13 -8.51
C VAL A 84 14.42 -3.75 -8.09
N ILE A 85 13.31 -3.11 -8.47
CA ILE A 85 11.94 -3.57 -8.24
C ILE A 85 11.20 -3.47 -9.57
N GLY A 86 10.75 -4.60 -10.12
CA GLY A 86 10.26 -4.67 -11.50
C GLY A 86 11.33 -4.16 -12.48
N ASP A 87 10.95 -3.23 -13.35
CA ASP A 87 11.85 -2.61 -14.34
C ASP A 87 12.56 -1.34 -13.81
N THR A 88 12.29 -0.94 -12.57
CA THR A 88 12.84 0.30 -12.01
C THR A 88 14.08 0.03 -11.18
N THR A 89 15.12 0.83 -11.40
CA THR A 89 16.38 0.78 -10.65
C THR A 89 16.52 2.04 -9.79
N TYR A 90 16.81 1.85 -8.51
CA TYR A 90 16.99 2.89 -7.52
C TYR A 90 18.42 2.88 -6.99
N ASP A 91 19.09 4.02 -6.99
CA ASP A 91 20.35 4.19 -6.28
C ASP A 91 20.08 4.35 -4.78
N MET A 92 20.83 3.60 -3.96
CA MET A 92 20.73 3.70 -2.51
C MET A 92 21.68 4.78 -1.98
N ALA A 93 21.20 5.54 -1.00
CA ALA A 93 22.02 6.48 -0.25
C ALA A 93 22.85 5.73 0.81
N GLY A 94 24.08 6.15 1.05
CA GLY A 94 24.94 5.47 2.00
C GLY A 94 26.41 5.78 1.81
N LYS A 95 27.22 5.20 2.69
CA LYS A 95 28.68 5.29 2.61
C LYS A 95 29.31 4.04 3.22
N ASP A 96 30.51 3.72 2.74
CA ASP A 96 31.31 2.59 3.17
C ASP A 96 30.49 1.31 3.02
N THR A 97 30.07 0.73 4.15
CA THR A 97 29.37 -0.55 4.18
C THR A 97 27.88 -0.45 4.38
N ARG A 98 27.31 0.74 4.67
CA ARG A 98 25.89 0.90 5.04
C ARG A 98 25.13 1.73 4.02
N TRP A 99 24.01 1.17 3.57
CA TRP A 99 23.21 1.71 2.48
C TRP A 99 21.73 1.66 2.84
N HIS A 100 20.96 2.65 2.40
CA HIS A 100 19.52 2.72 2.62
C HIS A 100 18.79 3.46 1.50
N THR A 101 17.50 3.19 1.36
CA THR A 101 16.58 4.00 0.57
C THR A 101 15.16 3.87 1.12
N GLN A 102 14.26 4.76 0.72
CA GLN A 102 12.87 4.78 1.12
C GLN A 102 11.99 4.88 -0.12
N LEU A 103 11.02 3.98 -0.25
CA LEU A 103 10.18 3.87 -1.45
C LEU A 103 8.72 3.65 -1.03
N ASN A 104 7.78 4.13 -1.85
CA ASN A 104 6.35 3.95 -1.67
C ASN A 104 5.65 3.87 -3.04
N GLY A 105 4.32 3.72 -3.03
CA GLY A 105 3.52 3.81 -4.25
C GLY A 105 3.43 2.52 -5.07
N TYR A 106 3.72 1.37 -4.48
CA TYR A 106 3.62 0.08 -5.16
C TYR A 106 2.20 -0.51 -5.13
N GLU A 107 1.86 -1.27 -6.16
CA GLU A 107 0.60 -2.01 -6.25
C GLU A 107 0.53 -3.16 -5.23
N PRO A 108 -0.68 -3.56 -4.81
CA PRO A 108 -0.84 -4.69 -3.89
C PRO A 108 -0.26 -6.00 -4.42
N GLY A 109 0.37 -6.77 -3.54
CA GLY A 109 0.93 -8.07 -3.85
C GLY A 109 2.26 -8.34 -3.15
N ASP A 110 2.82 -9.50 -3.46
CA ASP A 110 4.15 -9.91 -3.04
C ASP A 110 5.16 -9.37 -4.07
N ILE A 111 5.97 -8.41 -3.65
CA ILE A 111 6.86 -7.66 -4.53
C ILE A 111 8.30 -8.15 -4.32
N GLN A 112 8.82 -8.78 -5.36
CA GLN A 112 10.21 -9.21 -5.40
C GLN A 112 11.13 -8.03 -5.72
N TYR A 113 12.26 -7.97 -5.03
CA TYR A 113 13.34 -7.03 -5.32
C TYR A 113 14.67 -7.75 -5.50
N TYR A 114 15.58 -7.08 -6.19
CA TYR A 114 16.97 -7.48 -6.38
C TYR A 114 17.90 -6.37 -5.93
N ILE A 115 19.03 -6.71 -5.33
CA ILE A 115 19.99 -5.73 -4.85
C ILE A 115 21.41 -6.17 -5.12
N ALA A 116 22.23 -5.25 -5.63
CA ALA A 116 23.62 -5.49 -5.94
C ALA A 116 24.50 -4.32 -5.52
N ALA A 117 25.68 -4.63 -5.00
CA ALA A 117 26.73 -3.66 -4.71
C ALA A 117 27.78 -3.66 -5.82
N PHE A 118 28.37 -2.50 -6.08
CA PHE A 118 29.35 -2.31 -7.13
C PHE A 118 30.67 -1.82 -6.54
N ASN A 119 31.79 -2.35 -7.01
CA ASN A 119 33.11 -1.85 -6.64
C ASN A 119 33.45 -0.53 -7.37
N GLN A 120 34.64 0.05 -7.09
CA GLN A 120 35.06 1.32 -7.69
C GLN A 120 35.17 1.24 -9.21
N SER A 121 35.57 0.08 -9.73
CA SER A 121 35.61 -0.20 -11.16
C SER A 121 34.23 -0.47 -11.80
N GLY A 122 33.13 -0.45 -11.02
CA GLY A 122 31.77 -0.59 -11.51
C GLY A 122 31.29 -2.03 -11.73
N PHE A 123 32.05 -3.03 -11.29
CA PHE A 123 31.63 -4.44 -11.35
C PHE A 123 30.69 -4.76 -10.19
N ALA A 124 29.58 -5.43 -10.51
CA ALA A 124 28.62 -5.92 -9.52
C ALA A 124 29.18 -7.14 -8.78
N GLY A 125 28.88 -7.24 -7.49
CA GLY A 125 28.97 -8.50 -6.75
C GLY A 125 27.74 -9.37 -6.94
N MET A 126 27.62 -10.38 -6.08
CA MET A 126 26.46 -11.29 -6.09
C MET A 126 25.17 -10.52 -5.83
N ILE A 127 24.17 -10.75 -6.68
CA ILE A 127 22.83 -10.21 -6.53
C ILE A 127 22.15 -10.94 -5.38
N GLN A 128 21.61 -10.20 -4.42
CA GLN A 128 20.69 -10.71 -3.42
C GLN A 128 19.25 -10.43 -3.88
N THR A 129 18.32 -11.29 -3.48
CA THR A 129 16.90 -11.10 -3.73
C THR A 129 16.12 -11.19 -2.43
N GLY A 130 14.99 -10.51 -2.37
CA GLY A 130 14.06 -10.60 -1.27
C GLY A 130 12.67 -10.21 -1.72
N LEU A 131 11.73 -10.23 -0.77
CA LEU A 131 10.33 -9.93 -1.01
C LEU A 131 9.79 -9.02 0.11
N PHE A 132 8.84 -8.17 -0.23
CA PHE A 132 7.98 -7.49 0.73
C PHE A 132 6.54 -7.54 0.23
N THR A 133 5.58 -7.51 1.15
CA THR A 133 4.15 -7.59 0.81
C THR A 133 3.50 -6.22 0.93
N VAL A 134 2.82 -5.80 -0.12
CA VAL A 134 1.91 -4.66 -0.10
C VAL A 134 0.49 -5.21 0.02
N ILE A 135 -0.12 -5.02 1.17
CA ILE A 135 -1.51 -5.36 1.41
C ILE A 135 -2.36 -4.30 0.68
N PRO A 136 -3.38 -4.71 -0.08
CA PRO A 136 -4.35 -3.75 -0.60
C PRO A 136 -4.92 -2.94 0.57
N PRO A 137 -5.34 -1.68 0.35
CA PRO A 137 -6.19 -1.04 1.33
C PRO A 137 -7.35 -2.00 1.55
N VAL A 138 -7.70 -2.29 2.81
CA VAL A 138 -8.84 -3.15 3.14
C VAL A 138 -9.95 -2.75 2.20
N ASP A 139 -10.39 -3.69 1.37
CA ASP A 139 -11.50 -3.50 0.46
C ASP A 139 -12.74 -3.40 1.37
N LEU A 140 -12.88 -2.25 2.05
CA LEU A 140 -14.20 -1.70 2.27
C LEU A 140 -14.76 -1.73 0.87
N PRO A 141 -15.80 -2.54 0.60
CA PRO A 141 -16.32 -2.66 -0.74
C PRO A 141 -16.45 -1.25 -1.27
N LYS A 142 -15.65 -0.90 -2.29
CA LYS A 142 -15.94 0.28 -3.10
C LYS A 142 -17.43 0.13 -3.39
N PRO A 143 -18.29 1.13 -3.09
CA PRO A 143 -19.72 0.99 -3.37
C PRO A 143 -19.76 0.51 -4.80
N VAL A 144 -20.29 -0.69 -5.01
CA VAL A 144 -20.23 -1.35 -6.30
C VAL A 144 -20.80 -0.33 -7.26
N VAL A 145 -19.94 0.27 -8.10
CA VAL A 145 -20.40 1.05 -9.22
C VAL A 145 -20.85 -0.02 -10.18
N PHE A 146 -22.04 -0.56 -9.91
CA PHE A 146 -22.83 -1.23 -10.92
C PHE A 146 -22.82 -0.22 -12.06
N GLN A 147 -22.25 -0.59 -13.22
CA GLN A 147 -22.72 0.02 -14.46
C GLN A 147 -24.24 0.04 -14.34
N ALA A 148 -24.83 1.23 -14.33
CA ALA A 148 -26.15 1.49 -13.80
C ALA A 148 -27.19 0.56 -14.46
N ARG A 149 -27.35 -0.65 -13.90
CA ARG A 149 -28.66 -1.24 -13.76
C ARG A 149 -29.33 -0.26 -12.83
N THR A 150 -30.17 0.59 -13.40
CA THR A 150 -31.10 1.40 -12.63
C THR A 150 -31.71 0.45 -11.61
N PHE A 151 -31.40 0.66 -10.32
CA PHE A 151 -32.09 -0.04 -9.28
C PHE A 151 -33.55 0.40 -9.38
N ILE A 152 -34.40 -0.48 -9.89
CA ILE A 152 -35.83 -0.27 -9.93
C ILE A 152 -36.36 -1.01 -8.69
N PRO A 153 -36.67 -0.31 -7.59
CA PRO A 153 -37.29 -0.96 -6.44
C PRO A 153 -38.63 -1.56 -6.87
N LEU A 154 -39.03 -2.64 -6.20
CA LEU A 154 -40.38 -3.15 -6.30
C LEU A 154 -41.38 -2.03 -5.91
N PRO A 155 -42.61 -2.07 -6.47
CA PRO A 155 -43.70 -1.21 -6.01
C PRO A 155 -43.86 -1.33 -4.48
N PRO A 156 -44.20 -0.24 -3.75
CA PRO A 156 -44.23 -0.25 -2.28
C PRO A 156 -45.05 -1.39 -1.66
N GLU A 157 -46.18 -1.74 -2.27
CA GLU A 157 -47.07 -2.84 -1.90
C GLU A 157 -46.39 -4.22 -1.96
N ASP A 158 -45.47 -4.38 -2.90
CA ASP A 158 -44.71 -5.61 -3.11
C ASP A 158 -43.30 -5.52 -2.56
N ARG A 159 -42.87 -4.37 -2.03
CA ARG A 159 -41.50 -4.15 -1.59
C ARG A 159 -41.25 -4.61 -0.17
N PHE A 160 -42.17 -4.29 0.73
CA PHE A 160 -41.96 -4.48 2.16
C PHE A 160 -42.70 -5.71 2.66
N MET A 161 -41.94 -6.69 3.13
CA MET A 161 -42.47 -7.85 3.85
C MET A 161 -42.42 -7.57 5.36
N ILE A 162 -43.60 -7.43 5.96
CA ILE A 162 -43.76 -7.15 7.39
C ILE A 162 -43.73 -8.47 8.14
N HIS A 163 -42.98 -8.52 9.23
CA HIS A 163 -42.90 -9.69 10.11
C HIS A 163 -43.55 -9.40 11.46
N ASP A 164 -44.16 -10.42 12.07
CA ASP A 164 -44.79 -10.32 13.39
C ASP A 164 -43.79 -10.15 14.55
N ASN A 165 -42.49 -10.26 14.26
CA ASN A 165 -41.39 -10.14 15.20
C ASN A 165 -40.86 -8.69 15.36
N GLY A 166 -41.55 -7.69 14.80
CA GLY A 166 -41.17 -6.29 14.89
C GLY A 166 -40.09 -5.87 13.88
N THR A 167 -39.92 -6.61 12.78
CA THR A 167 -39.00 -6.28 11.69
C THR A 167 -39.73 -6.15 10.35
N ILE A 168 -39.11 -5.46 9.40
CA ILE A 168 -39.59 -5.34 8.02
C ILE A 168 -38.44 -5.67 7.08
N THR A 169 -38.66 -6.56 6.13
CA THR A 169 -37.69 -6.85 5.06
C THR A 169 -38.05 -6.09 3.79
N ASP A 170 -37.11 -5.29 3.30
CA ASP A 170 -37.15 -4.68 1.97
C ASP A 170 -36.67 -5.70 0.94
N LYS A 171 -37.61 -6.33 0.23
CA LYS A 171 -37.33 -7.37 -0.78
C LYS A 171 -36.55 -6.84 -1.98
N SER A 172 -36.54 -5.52 -2.20
CA SER A 172 -35.75 -4.93 -3.30
C SER A 172 -34.26 -4.94 -2.98
N THR A 173 -33.90 -4.79 -1.70
CA THR A 173 -32.51 -4.64 -1.26
C THR A 173 -31.98 -5.83 -0.44
N ASN A 174 -32.85 -6.77 -0.06
CA ASN A 174 -32.57 -7.83 0.91
C ASN A 174 -32.07 -7.29 2.26
N LEU A 175 -32.50 -6.09 2.64
CA LEU A 175 -32.23 -5.50 3.94
C LEU A 175 -33.42 -5.71 4.86
N MET A 176 -33.14 -6.09 6.10
CA MET A 176 -34.11 -6.18 7.18
C MET A 176 -33.90 -5.03 8.15
N TRP A 177 -34.96 -4.28 8.38
CA TRP A 177 -35.02 -3.08 9.21
C TRP A 177 -35.84 -3.36 10.46
N THR A 178 -35.52 -2.70 11.57
CA THR A 178 -36.47 -2.66 12.69
C THR A 178 -37.73 -1.91 12.26
N LYS A 179 -38.91 -2.43 12.64
CA LYS A 179 -40.20 -1.82 12.29
C LYS A 179 -40.35 -0.43 12.92
N ALA A 180 -39.88 -0.28 14.15
CA ALA A 180 -39.76 0.99 14.86
C ALA A 180 -38.28 1.33 15.06
N PRO A 181 -37.82 2.54 14.68
CA PRO A 181 -36.48 3.03 15.04
C PRO A 181 -36.39 3.31 16.55
N LYS A 182 -35.17 3.40 17.08
CA LYS A 182 -34.97 3.92 18.44
C LYS A 182 -35.13 5.44 18.42
N THR A 183 -36.14 5.91 19.14
CA THR A 183 -36.59 7.32 19.14
C THR A 183 -35.83 8.23 20.11
N ILE A 184 -34.98 7.65 20.97
CA ILE A 184 -34.08 8.37 21.88
C ILE A 184 -32.74 8.60 21.16
N PRO A 185 -32.38 9.86 20.85
CA PRO A 185 -31.12 10.16 20.18
C PRO A 185 -29.92 9.86 21.10
N GLU A 186 -28.84 9.30 20.55
CA GLU A 186 -27.61 8.94 21.28
C GLU A 186 -26.37 9.40 20.54
N THR A 187 -25.22 9.40 21.22
CA THR A 187 -23.91 9.59 20.56
C THR A 187 -23.62 8.44 19.61
N TYR A 188 -22.70 8.67 18.67
CA TYR A 188 -22.38 7.66 17.65
C TYR A 188 -21.85 6.36 18.27
N ASP A 189 -20.96 6.46 19.26
CA ASP A 189 -20.35 5.28 19.88
C ASP A 189 -21.40 4.49 20.67
N ALA A 190 -22.34 5.16 21.36
CA ALA A 190 -23.48 4.53 22.01
C ALA A 190 -24.47 3.90 21.00
N ALA A 191 -24.64 4.52 19.82
CA ALA A 191 -25.48 3.97 18.75
C ALA A 191 -24.91 2.67 18.16
N ILE A 192 -23.59 2.61 17.95
CA ILE A 192 -22.92 1.39 17.52
C ILE A 192 -23.10 0.29 18.57
N HIS A 193 -22.84 0.61 19.84
CA HIS A 193 -22.99 -0.33 20.94
C HIS A 193 -24.43 -0.83 21.07
N TYR A 194 -25.42 0.05 20.92
CA TYR A 194 -26.84 -0.33 20.91
C TYR A 194 -27.13 -1.34 19.80
N CYS A 195 -26.67 -1.10 18.57
CA CYS A 195 -26.92 -2.01 17.47
C CYS A 195 -26.23 -3.38 17.69
N GLN A 196 -24.99 -3.39 18.17
CA GLN A 196 -24.23 -4.63 18.40
C GLN A 196 -24.86 -5.54 19.45
N ASN A 197 -25.52 -4.96 20.46
CA ASN A 197 -26.18 -5.72 21.53
C ASN A 197 -27.68 -5.94 21.28
N LEU A 198 -28.20 -5.45 20.16
CA LEU A 198 -29.61 -5.62 19.82
C LEU A 198 -29.86 -7.08 19.44
N ASN A 199 -30.84 -7.69 20.08
CA ASN A 199 -31.38 -9.00 19.72
C ASN A 199 -32.90 -8.88 19.62
N ILE A 200 -33.44 -9.15 18.44
CA ILE A 200 -34.88 -9.12 18.18
C ILE A 200 -35.29 -10.53 17.75
N ASN A 201 -35.95 -11.26 18.67
CA ASN A 201 -36.47 -12.60 18.41
C ASN A 201 -35.43 -13.57 17.79
N GLY A 202 -34.19 -13.52 18.30
CA GLY A 202 -33.07 -14.36 17.83
C GLY A 202 -32.19 -13.70 16.77
N PHE A 203 -32.66 -12.64 16.13
CA PHE A 203 -31.87 -11.90 15.15
C PHE A 203 -30.85 -10.99 15.80
N GLN A 204 -29.58 -11.26 15.49
CA GLN A 204 -28.41 -10.49 15.94
C GLN A 204 -27.76 -9.74 14.76
N ASN A 205 -26.55 -9.22 14.96
CA ASN A 205 -25.75 -8.55 13.92
C ASN A 205 -26.39 -7.29 13.33
N TRP A 206 -27.21 -6.61 14.12
CA TRP A 206 -27.75 -5.31 13.75
C TRP A 206 -26.65 -4.25 13.69
N ARG A 207 -26.78 -3.33 12.74
CA ARG A 207 -25.85 -2.22 12.55
C ARG A 207 -26.56 -0.95 12.15
N LEU A 208 -25.82 0.16 12.19
CA LEU A 208 -26.24 1.38 11.51
C LEU A 208 -26.24 1.18 9.98
N PRO A 209 -27.17 1.81 9.23
CA PRO A 209 -27.18 1.78 7.78
C PRO A 209 -26.08 2.65 7.20
N THR A 210 -25.59 2.32 6.02
CA THR A 210 -24.75 3.19 5.21
C THR A 210 -25.60 4.24 4.49
N ILE A 211 -24.99 5.33 4.02
CA ILE A 211 -25.71 6.35 3.26
C ILE A 211 -26.27 5.81 1.94
N ASP A 212 -25.61 4.85 1.31
CA ASP A 212 -26.11 4.26 0.07
C ASP A 212 -27.34 3.37 0.34
N GLU A 213 -27.36 2.61 1.44
CA GLU A 213 -28.56 1.87 1.86
C GLU A 213 -29.71 2.80 2.25
N TRP A 214 -29.41 3.91 2.93
CA TRP A 214 -30.41 4.95 3.18
C TRP A 214 -31.01 5.45 1.87
N LYS A 215 -30.19 5.82 0.88
CA LYS A 215 -30.68 6.31 -0.41
C LYS A 215 -31.58 5.30 -1.14
N LEU A 216 -31.34 4.00 -0.97
CA LEU A 216 -32.23 2.97 -1.53
C LEU A 216 -33.59 2.95 -0.83
N LEU A 217 -33.65 3.29 0.47
CA LEU A 217 -34.89 3.36 1.24
C LEU A 217 -35.68 4.67 1.00
N ILE A 218 -35.00 5.79 0.75
CA ILE A 218 -35.62 7.12 0.61
C ILE A 218 -36.46 7.22 -0.66
N ASP A 219 -37.65 7.80 -0.52
CA ASP A 219 -38.46 8.28 -1.64
C ASP A 219 -38.46 9.82 -1.64
N GLN A 220 -37.76 10.42 -2.61
CA GLN A 220 -37.62 11.88 -2.73
C GLN A 220 -38.90 12.57 -3.21
N SER A 221 -39.90 11.83 -3.69
CA SER A 221 -41.23 12.39 -3.99
C SER A 221 -42.06 12.60 -2.73
N GLN A 222 -41.68 11.98 -1.61
CA GLN A 222 -42.36 12.08 -0.33
C GLN A 222 -41.63 13.05 0.60
N GLN A 223 -42.38 13.63 1.53
CA GLN A 223 -41.85 14.55 2.53
C GLN A 223 -42.50 14.25 3.88
N ASN A 224 -41.69 14.20 4.94
CA ASN A 224 -42.14 14.04 6.32
C ASN A 224 -43.07 12.82 6.57
N PRO A 225 -42.57 11.57 6.48
CA PRO A 225 -41.20 11.20 6.13
C PRO A 225 -40.99 11.03 4.62
N ALA A 226 -39.78 11.26 4.15
CA ALA A 226 -39.32 10.95 2.79
C ALA A 226 -39.08 9.43 2.62
N LEU A 227 -40.12 8.65 2.85
CA LEU A 227 -40.16 7.19 2.75
C LEU A 227 -41.28 6.78 1.80
N PRO A 228 -41.18 5.61 1.12
CA PRO A 228 -42.18 5.18 0.16
C PRO A 228 -43.57 5.07 0.80
N LYS A 229 -44.60 5.53 0.09
CA LYS A 229 -45.99 5.41 0.57
C LYS A 229 -46.33 3.95 0.86
N GLY A 230 -46.90 3.65 2.03
CA GLY A 230 -47.24 2.26 2.43
C GLY A 230 -46.13 1.48 3.15
N HIS A 231 -45.01 2.12 3.50
CA HIS A 231 -43.83 1.49 4.12
C HIS A 231 -44.04 0.76 5.47
N SER A 232 -45.16 0.98 6.18
CA SER A 232 -45.51 0.31 7.45
C SER A 232 -44.53 0.46 8.64
N PHE A 233 -43.42 1.19 8.48
CA PHE A 233 -42.60 1.65 9.61
C PHE A 233 -43.38 2.52 10.61
N GLU A 234 -43.08 2.33 11.88
CA GLU A 234 -43.76 2.96 13.01
C GLU A 234 -42.85 3.93 13.75
N SER A 235 -43.43 4.93 14.43
CA SER A 235 -42.71 5.87 15.29
C SER A 235 -41.52 6.59 14.62
N VAL A 236 -41.60 6.80 13.30
CA VAL A 236 -40.55 7.48 12.52
C VAL A 236 -40.54 8.97 12.87
N ARG A 237 -39.47 9.42 13.52
CA ARG A 237 -39.25 10.86 13.81
C ARG A 237 -38.47 11.50 12.66
N THR A 238 -38.86 12.71 12.26
CA THR A 238 -38.27 13.40 11.09
C THR A 238 -37.54 14.70 11.45
N GLY A 239 -37.79 15.25 12.64
CA GLY A 239 -37.14 16.48 13.13
C GLY A 239 -35.67 16.33 13.51
N ILE A 240 -35.17 15.10 13.64
CA ILE A 240 -33.77 14.78 13.95
C ILE A 240 -33.28 13.75 12.93
N GLY A 241 -32.00 13.82 12.55
CA GLY A 241 -31.40 12.85 11.62
C GLY A 241 -31.10 11.50 12.27
N TYR A 242 -30.93 10.48 11.43
CA TYR A 242 -30.52 9.14 11.84
C TYR A 242 -29.06 8.90 11.51
N TRP A 243 -28.32 8.30 12.43
CA TRP A 243 -26.91 7.98 12.21
C TRP A 243 -26.69 7.06 11.00
N SER A 244 -25.57 7.26 10.32
CA SER A 244 -25.06 6.34 9.31
C SER A 244 -23.70 5.76 9.69
N LYS A 245 -23.46 4.49 9.37
CA LYS A 245 -22.14 3.86 9.49
C LYS A 245 -21.10 4.52 8.59
N THR A 246 -21.50 5.18 7.50
CA THR A 246 -20.59 5.83 6.54
C THR A 246 -19.79 6.96 7.22
N THR A 247 -18.46 6.88 7.14
CA THR A 247 -17.55 7.91 7.66
C THR A 247 -17.58 9.15 6.76
N HIS A 248 -17.58 10.34 7.37
CA HIS A 248 -17.58 11.59 6.63
C HIS A 248 -16.19 11.90 6.04
N ARG A 249 -16.16 12.60 4.89
CA ARG A 249 -14.91 13.04 4.23
C ARG A 249 -14.03 13.99 5.07
N PHE A 250 -14.60 14.62 6.10
CA PHE A 250 -13.87 15.55 6.99
C PHE A 250 -13.14 14.84 8.14
N GLY A 251 -13.10 13.51 8.14
CA GLY A 251 -12.36 12.72 9.11
C GLY A 251 -13.27 11.98 10.11
N PRO A 252 -12.66 11.14 10.96
CA PRO A 252 -13.38 10.17 11.80
C PRO A 252 -14.25 10.80 12.89
N GLN A 253 -14.00 12.06 13.26
CA GLN A 253 -14.84 12.80 14.21
C GLN A 253 -16.22 13.17 13.65
N TYR A 254 -16.42 13.12 12.33
CA TYR A 254 -17.71 13.44 11.70
C TYR A 254 -18.34 12.21 11.08
N LYS A 255 -19.66 12.09 11.24
CA LYS A 255 -20.45 10.97 10.73
C LYS A 255 -21.61 11.51 9.92
N TYR A 256 -21.94 10.81 8.83
CA TYR A 256 -23.13 11.14 8.07
C TYR A 256 -24.39 10.80 8.86
N GLN A 257 -25.46 11.52 8.54
CA GLN A 257 -26.81 11.25 9.01
C GLN A 257 -27.80 11.37 7.85
N MET A 258 -28.90 10.61 7.91
CA MET A 258 -30.03 10.76 6.99
C MET A 258 -31.14 11.57 7.67
N LYS A 259 -31.55 12.70 7.06
CA LYS A 259 -32.65 13.53 7.54
C LYS A 259 -33.92 13.19 6.77
N LEU A 260 -34.88 12.57 7.45
CA LEU A 260 -36.09 12.04 6.82
C LEU A 260 -37.18 13.08 6.54
N TRP A 261 -37.04 14.34 6.96
CA TRP A 261 -38.01 15.36 6.56
C TRP A 261 -38.03 15.53 5.03
N TYR A 262 -36.85 15.61 4.40
CA TYR A 262 -36.68 15.80 2.95
C TYR A 262 -35.86 14.68 2.28
N GLY A 263 -35.50 13.62 3.00
CA GLY A 263 -34.64 12.55 2.48
C GLY A 263 -33.24 13.03 2.11
N LYS A 264 -32.66 13.93 2.92
CA LYS A 264 -31.36 14.57 2.64
C LYS A 264 -30.25 14.05 3.53
N VAL A 265 -29.10 13.83 2.93
CA VAL A 265 -27.86 13.52 3.65
C VAL A 265 -27.35 14.77 4.35
N GLY A 266 -27.09 14.66 5.65
CA GLY A 266 -26.34 15.64 6.43
C GLY A 266 -25.16 14.98 7.11
N TYR A 267 -24.45 15.74 7.93
CA TYR A 267 -23.38 15.21 8.78
C TYR A 267 -23.40 15.90 10.13
N MET A 268 -22.71 15.29 11.09
CA MET A 268 -22.69 15.74 12.48
C MET A 268 -21.41 15.24 13.17
N ASN A 269 -20.95 15.93 14.22
CA ASN A 269 -19.85 15.41 15.04
C ASN A 269 -20.32 14.18 15.83
N LYS A 270 -19.48 13.15 15.94
CA LYS A 270 -19.82 11.88 16.62
C LYS A 270 -20.16 12.03 18.11
N SER A 271 -19.78 13.14 18.74
CA SER A 271 -20.14 13.49 20.13
C SER A 271 -21.55 14.07 20.29
N GLN A 272 -22.16 14.55 19.20
CA GLN A 272 -23.55 15.01 19.23
C GLN A 272 -24.51 13.82 19.19
N ARG A 273 -25.83 14.07 19.28
CA ARG A 273 -26.84 13.01 19.42
C ARG A 273 -27.73 12.94 18.18
N ALA A 274 -27.91 11.75 17.63
CA ALA A 274 -28.82 11.50 16.51
C ALA A 274 -29.59 10.18 16.74
N LEU A 275 -30.66 9.98 15.97
CA LEU A 275 -31.53 8.80 16.07
C LEU A 275 -30.86 7.56 15.50
N ILE A 276 -31.38 6.39 15.87
CA ILE A 276 -30.80 5.10 15.50
C ILE A 276 -31.88 4.27 14.81
N TRP A 277 -31.58 3.81 13.59
CA TRP A 277 -32.43 2.88 12.86
C TRP A 277 -31.62 1.66 12.47
N PRO A 278 -31.68 0.58 13.25
CA PRO A 278 -30.89 -0.61 12.98
C PRO A 278 -31.33 -1.32 11.70
N VAL A 279 -30.35 -1.82 10.96
CA VAL A 279 -30.52 -2.64 9.76
C VAL A 279 -29.59 -3.84 9.80
N ARG A 280 -29.98 -4.94 9.16
CA ARG A 280 -29.15 -6.12 8.87
C ARG A 280 -29.46 -6.66 7.46
N TYR A 281 -28.67 -7.61 6.98
CA TYR A 281 -29.03 -8.38 5.78
C TYR A 281 -30.04 -9.47 6.15
N ALA A 282 -31.04 -9.69 5.30
CA ALA A 282 -31.95 -10.83 5.41
C ALA A 282 -31.24 -12.13 4.97
N GLY A 283 -31.49 -13.25 5.67
CA GLY A 283 -31.03 -14.59 5.25
C GLY A 283 -29.63 -15.03 5.72
N PHE A 284 -29.02 -14.33 6.68
CA PHE A 284 -27.77 -14.76 7.34
C PHE A 284 -28.04 -15.21 8.78
N ASP A 285 -28.83 -16.26 8.95
CA ASP A 285 -29.09 -16.90 10.24
C ASP A 285 -28.27 -18.19 10.37
#